data_AF-A0A960GLB6-F1
#
_entry.id   AF-A0A960GLB6-F1
#
_cell.length_a   1.000
_cell.length_b   1.000
_cell.length_c   1.000
_cell.angle_alpha   90.00
_cell.angle_beta   90.00
_cell.angle_gamma   90.00
#
_symmetry.space_group_name_H-M   'P 1'
#
loop_
_entity.id
_entity.type
_entity.pdbx_description
1 polymer ?
#
loop_
_entity_poly.entity_id
_entity_poly.type
_entity_poly.pdbx_seq_one_letter_code
_entity_poly.pdbx_strand_id
1 'polypeptide(L)'
;MARPRAAWGRSGSLLLTAALVVPAAGLLAACTTAADLMSTVAAPAEKTADFGDQSQGVDVAASPDTAAKSAQLELTDAQRGYLKALSGAGVHPSSELRALSIGSYVCQARAAGQGDQAVWDYVAPMVRSDVADAHVSSQSPPDVQADTAVAAYMRIATEFLC
;
A
#
# COMPACT_ATOMS: atom_id res chain seq x y z
N MET A 1 47.00 16.89 -34.81
CA MET A 1 45.97 17.55 -35.62
C MET A 1 44.97 18.26 -34.72
N ALA A 2 44.50 19.42 -35.18
CA ALA A 2 43.71 20.42 -34.47
C ALA A 2 42.25 20.01 -34.18
N ARG A 3 41.69 20.60 -33.12
CA ARG A 3 40.24 20.68 -32.85
C ARG A 3 39.54 21.56 -33.89
N PRO A 4 38.22 21.41 -34.06
CA PRO A 4 37.39 22.55 -33.67
C PRO A 4 36.20 22.19 -32.78
N ARG A 5 35.89 23.16 -31.92
CA ARG A 5 34.70 23.28 -31.09
C ARG A 5 33.56 23.81 -31.96
N ALA A 6 32.34 23.32 -31.79
CA ALA A 6 31.15 24.01 -32.23
C ALA A 6 30.25 24.25 -31.01
N ALA A 7 30.21 25.50 -30.59
CA ALA A 7 29.23 26.07 -29.69
C ALA A 7 28.27 26.92 -30.53
N TRP A 8 27.00 26.95 -30.12
CA TRP A 8 25.87 27.84 -30.47
C TRP A 8 24.63 26.98 -30.74
N GLY A 9 23.43 27.31 -30.25
CA GLY A 9 22.94 28.64 -29.98
C GLY A 9 22.10 28.78 -28.71
N ARG A 10 22.07 30.03 -28.27
CA ARG A 10 21.18 30.59 -27.26
C ARG A 10 19.82 30.81 -27.92
N SER A 11 18.76 30.36 -27.27
CA SER A 11 17.42 30.96 -27.33
C SER A 11 17.02 31.10 -25.86
N GLY A 12 16.71 32.27 -25.31
CA GLY A 12 15.98 33.39 -25.88
C GLY A 12 14.75 33.58 -25.00
N SER A 13 14.78 34.63 -24.19
CA SER A 13 13.88 35.08 -23.12
C SER A 13 12.36 34.91 -23.30
N LEU A 14 11.58 34.87 -22.20
CA LEU A 14 10.86 36.02 -21.62
C LEU A 14 9.85 35.60 -20.51
N LEU A 15 9.89 36.37 -19.41
CA LEU A 15 8.81 36.82 -18.50
C LEU A 15 8.09 35.79 -17.60
N LEU A 16 8.29 35.85 -16.26
CA LEU A 16 7.63 36.72 -15.27
C LEU A 16 6.12 36.44 -15.09
N THR A 17 5.76 35.79 -13.98
CA THR A 17 4.74 36.28 -13.04
C THR A 17 4.91 35.58 -11.68
N ALA A 18 5.36 36.34 -10.69
CA ALA A 18 5.13 36.01 -9.30
C ALA A 18 3.71 36.49 -8.94
N ALA A 19 2.90 35.60 -8.38
CA ALA A 19 1.75 35.97 -7.57
C ALA A 19 1.50 34.87 -6.53
N LEU A 20 1.94 35.12 -5.30
CA LEU A 20 1.44 34.41 -4.12
C LEU A 20 -0.03 34.75 -3.93
N VAL A 21 -0.89 33.73 -3.82
CA VAL A 21 -2.17 33.85 -3.11
C VAL A 21 -2.33 32.64 -2.21
N VAL A 22 -2.15 32.88 -0.91
CA VAL A 22 -2.50 32.00 0.21
C VAL A 22 -3.95 32.28 0.59
N PRO A 23 -4.78 31.24 0.76
CA PRO A 23 -5.78 31.29 1.84
C PRO A 23 -5.64 30.06 2.74
N ALA A 24 -5.15 30.31 3.96
CA ALA A 24 -5.39 29.44 5.11
C ALA A 24 -6.80 29.73 5.64
N ALA A 25 -7.69 28.76 5.55
CA ALA A 25 -8.95 28.75 6.29
C ALA A 25 -9.11 27.38 6.94
N GLY A 26 -8.75 27.30 8.22
CA GLY A 26 -9.11 26.18 9.06
C GLY A 26 -10.56 26.30 9.51
N LEU A 27 -11.27 25.18 9.59
CA LEU A 27 -12.37 24.99 10.51
C LEU A 27 -12.28 23.56 11.08
N LEU A 28 -11.90 23.49 12.34
CA LEU A 28 -12.06 22.33 13.22
C LEU A 28 -13.57 22.12 13.43
N ALA A 29 -14.11 21.01 12.93
CA ALA A 29 -15.39 20.49 13.41
C ALA A 29 -15.11 19.42 14.47
N ALA A 30 -14.95 19.88 15.71
CA ALA A 30 -15.05 19.03 16.89
C ALA A 30 -16.54 18.86 17.21
N CYS A 31 -17.09 17.66 17.00
CA CYS A 31 -18.36 17.26 17.62
C CYS A 31 -18.05 16.49 18.91
N THR A 32 -18.12 17.22 20.01
CA THR A 32 -18.22 16.72 21.38
C THR A 32 -19.63 16.20 21.62
N THR A 33 -19.75 14.99 22.16
CA THR A 33 -20.77 14.65 23.16
C THR A 33 -20.17 13.63 24.13
N ALA A 34 -19.60 14.13 25.21
CA ALA A 34 -19.38 13.39 26.44
C ALA A 34 -20.47 13.82 27.45
N ALA A 35 -21.30 12.86 27.86
CA ALA A 35 -22.07 12.88 29.11
C ALA A 35 -22.28 11.40 29.50
N ASP A 36 -21.40 10.85 30.34
CA ASP A 36 -21.55 10.75 31.80
C ASP A 36 -22.40 9.54 32.23
N LEU A 37 -21.73 8.42 32.52
CA LEU A 37 -22.18 7.46 33.52
C LEU A 37 -20.97 7.09 34.38
N MET A 38 -20.69 7.94 35.37
CA MET A 38 -19.97 7.51 36.56
C MET A 38 -20.74 6.36 37.22
N SER A 39 -20.14 5.18 37.29
CA SER A 39 -20.46 4.22 38.35
C SER A 39 -19.17 3.89 39.09
N THR A 40 -19.03 4.57 40.21
CA THR A 40 -17.98 4.39 41.20
C THR A 40 -18.12 3.00 41.85
N VAL A 41 -17.09 2.16 41.72
CA VAL A 41 -16.77 1.16 42.74
C VAL A 41 -15.27 1.15 42.93
N ALA A 42 -14.90 1.25 44.20
CA ALA A 42 -13.61 1.59 44.74
C ALA A 42 -12.50 0.57 44.46
N ALA A 43 -11.26 1.09 44.44
CA ALA A 43 -10.05 0.31 44.64
C ALA A 43 -10.07 -0.42 46.00
N PRO A 44 -9.26 -1.49 46.14
CA PRO A 44 -8.11 -1.30 47.00
C PRO A 44 -6.79 -1.70 46.34
N ALA A 45 -5.76 -1.15 46.96
CA ALA A 45 -4.38 -1.09 46.53
C ALA A 45 -3.59 -2.38 46.88
N GLU A 46 -2.49 -2.56 46.15
CA GLU A 46 -1.21 -3.18 46.55
C GLU A 46 -1.17 -4.68 46.90
N LYS A 47 -0.57 -5.48 46.00
CA LYS A 47 0.57 -6.35 46.39
C LYS A 47 1.47 -6.65 45.19
N THR A 48 2.72 -6.19 45.29
CA THR A 48 3.88 -6.51 44.44
C THR A 48 4.27 -8.01 44.49
N ALA A 49 4.96 -8.44 43.42
CA ALA A 49 5.58 -9.75 43.11
C ALA A 49 4.64 -10.70 42.35
N ASP A 50 4.87 -10.99 41.07
CA ASP A 50 6.01 -11.78 40.59
C ASP A 50 6.38 -11.43 39.14
N PHE A 51 7.68 -11.40 38.84
CA PHE A 51 8.22 -11.31 37.48
C PHE A 51 8.00 -12.66 36.79
N GLY A 52 6.90 -12.79 36.05
CA GLY A 52 6.61 -13.93 35.20
C GLY A 52 6.19 -13.46 33.82
N ASP A 53 7.15 -13.52 32.89
CA ASP A 53 6.97 -13.82 31.46
C ASP A 53 5.56 -14.32 31.12
N GLN A 54 4.84 -13.62 30.22
CA GLN A 54 4.00 -14.16 29.14
C GLN A 54 3.43 -12.98 28.35
N SER A 55 4.23 -12.46 27.41
CA SER A 55 3.74 -11.71 26.27
C SER A 55 2.84 -12.61 25.42
N GLN A 56 1.55 -12.65 25.73
CA GLN A 56 0.55 -13.25 24.84
C GLN A 56 0.35 -12.31 23.66
N GLY A 57 1.23 -12.47 22.67
CA GLY A 57 0.99 -12.03 21.32
C GLY A 57 -0.36 -12.56 20.89
N VAL A 58 -1.21 -11.67 20.38
CA VAL A 58 -2.39 -12.08 19.64
C VAL A 58 -1.91 -12.73 18.34
N ASP A 59 -1.61 -14.03 18.40
CA ASP A 59 -1.47 -14.90 17.24
C ASP A 59 -2.83 -14.94 16.53
N VAL A 60 -3.06 -13.97 15.66
CA VAL A 60 -4.03 -14.15 14.57
C VAL A 60 -3.37 -15.11 13.60
N ALA A 61 -3.42 -16.40 13.92
CA ALA A 61 -3.11 -17.45 12.98
C ALA A 61 -3.94 -17.21 11.72
N ALA A 62 -3.28 -16.99 10.59
CA ALA A 62 -3.94 -16.90 9.30
C ALA A 62 -4.67 -18.23 9.06
N SER A 63 -5.98 -18.25 9.31
CA SER A 63 -6.78 -19.46 9.15
C SER A 63 -6.72 -19.89 7.67
N PRO A 64 -6.58 -21.20 7.35
CA PRO A 64 -6.73 -21.72 5.99
C PRO A 64 -8.08 -21.33 5.34
N ASP A 65 -9.05 -20.91 6.15
CA ASP A 65 -10.30 -20.30 5.72
C ASP A 65 -10.12 -19.04 4.88
N THR A 66 -9.01 -18.31 4.98
CA THR A 66 -8.81 -17.05 4.23
C THR A 66 -8.53 -17.30 2.74
N ALA A 67 -7.75 -18.35 2.44
CA ALA A 67 -7.54 -18.84 1.07
C ALA A 67 -8.83 -19.46 0.52
N ALA A 68 -9.57 -20.22 1.34
CA ALA A 68 -10.86 -20.80 0.95
C ALA A 68 -11.97 -19.75 0.76
N LYS A 69 -11.95 -18.63 1.51
CA LYS A 69 -12.91 -17.53 1.39
C LYS A 69 -12.67 -16.69 0.14
N SER A 70 -11.43 -16.67 -0.36
CA SER A 70 -11.12 -16.11 -1.68
C SER A 70 -11.81 -16.90 -2.80
N ALA A 71 -11.96 -18.23 -2.63
CA ALA A 71 -12.73 -19.08 -3.55
C ALA A 71 -14.26 -18.87 -3.51
N GLN A 72 -14.78 -18.10 -2.54
CA GLN A 72 -16.20 -17.71 -2.46
C GLN A 72 -16.46 -16.31 -3.06
N LEU A 73 -15.40 -15.61 -3.48
CA LEU A 73 -15.50 -14.34 -4.19
C LEU A 73 -15.84 -14.65 -5.66
N GLU A 74 -17.02 -14.22 -6.12
CA GLU A 74 -17.37 -14.24 -7.54
C GLU A 74 -16.44 -13.26 -8.29
N LEU A 75 -15.35 -13.80 -8.85
CA LEU A 75 -14.36 -13.03 -9.59
C LEU A 75 -14.80 -12.81 -11.03
N THR A 76 -14.64 -11.58 -11.52
CA THR A 76 -14.75 -11.28 -12.96
C THR A 76 -13.60 -11.92 -13.74
N ASP A 77 -13.77 -12.10 -15.05
CA ASP A 77 -12.70 -12.65 -15.90
C ASP A 77 -11.44 -11.77 -15.89
N ALA A 78 -11.61 -10.44 -15.80
CA ALA A 78 -10.51 -9.49 -15.65
C ALA A 78 -9.74 -9.71 -14.34
N GLN A 79 -10.44 -9.86 -13.22
CA GLN A 79 -9.82 -10.13 -11.91
C GLN A 79 -9.09 -11.48 -11.88
N ARG A 80 -9.68 -12.51 -12.49
CA ARG A 80 -9.05 -13.83 -12.61
C ARG A 80 -7.81 -13.78 -13.51
N GLY A 81 -7.88 -13.04 -14.61
CA GLY A 81 -6.75 -12.81 -15.51
C GLY A 81 -5.60 -12.09 -14.82
N TYR A 82 -5.91 -11.04 -14.06
CA TYR A 82 -4.96 -10.31 -13.23
C TYR A 82 -4.21 -11.23 -12.26
N LEU A 83 -4.93 -12.02 -11.45
CA LEU A 83 -4.31 -12.95 -10.50
C LEU A 83 -3.43 -14.00 -11.19
N LYS A 84 -3.91 -14.55 -12.31
CA LYS A 84 -3.13 -15.51 -13.11
C LYS A 84 -1.85 -14.90 -13.66
N ALA A 85 -1.91 -13.66 -14.12
CA ALA A 85 -0.74 -12.95 -14.65
C ALA A 85 0.28 -12.62 -13.56
N LEU A 86 -0.16 -12.31 -12.32
CA LEU A 86 0.74 -12.16 -11.18
C LEU A 86 1.49 -13.47 -10.88
N SER A 87 0.76 -14.59 -10.77
CA SER A 87 1.38 -15.90 -10.55
C SER A 87 2.32 -16.28 -11.69
N GLY A 88 1.96 -15.99 -12.94
CA GLY A 88 2.81 -16.20 -14.12
C GLY A 88 4.08 -15.34 -14.12
N ALA A 89 4.08 -14.22 -13.39
CA ALA A 89 5.24 -13.36 -13.18
C ALA A 89 6.06 -13.74 -11.93
N GLY A 90 5.72 -14.85 -11.25
CA GLY A 90 6.36 -15.28 -10.00
C GLY A 90 5.99 -14.42 -8.79
N VAL A 91 4.97 -13.56 -8.89
CA VAL A 91 4.47 -12.78 -7.76
C VAL A 91 3.48 -13.64 -6.99
N HIS A 92 3.77 -13.85 -5.71
CA HIS A 92 2.96 -14.63 -4.78
C HIS A 92 2.37 -13.69 -3.71
N PRO A 93 1.14 -13.20 -3.90
CA PRO A 93 0.47 -12.36 -2.91
C PRO A 93 0.16 -13.13 -1.62
N SER A 94 0.01 -12.42 -0.50
CA SER A 94 -0.46 -13.00 0.77
C SER A 94 -1.88 -13.56 0.66
N SER A 95 -2.71 -12.94 -0.19
CA SER A 95 -4.06 -13.41 -0.55
C SER A 95 -4.52 -12.79 -1.86
N GLU A 96 -5.46 -13.45 -2.54
CA GLU A 96 -6.07 -12.94 -3.78
C GLU A 96 -6.79 -11.61 -3.54
N LEU A 97 -7.53 -11.49 -2.43
CA LEU A 97 -8.23 -10.26 -2.08
C LEU A 97 -7.27 -9.08 -1.88
N ARG A 98 -6.10 -9.32 -1.26
CA ARG A 98 -5.08 -8.27 -1.10
C ARG A 98 -4.44 -7.90 -2.43
N ALA A 99 -4.20 -8.86 -3.30
CA ALA A 99 -3.71 -8.56 -4.65
C ALA A 99 -4.71 -7.68 -5.42
N LEU A 100 -6.00 -8.05 -5.37
CA LEU A 100 -7.07 -7.32 -6.05
C LEU A 100 -7.26 -5.92 -5.50
N SER A 101 -7.10 -5.70 -4.19
CA SER A 101 -7.19 -4.37 -3.59
C SER A 101 -6.02 -3.49 -4.02
N ILE A 102 -4.79 -4.02 -4.06
CA ILE A 102 -3.61 -3.30 -4.57
C ILE A 102 -3.79 -2.97 -6.06
N GLY A 103 -4.24 -3.94 -6.88
CA GLY A 103 -4.51 -3.72 -8.30
C GLY A 103 -5.62 -2.70 -8.57
N SER A 104 -6.68 -2.71 -7.77
CA SER A 104 -7.76 -1.71 -7.85
C SER A 104 -7.26 -0.31 -7.51
N TYR A 105 -6.37 -0.17 -6.52
CA TYR A 105 -5.74 1.12 -6.21
C TYR A 105 -4.92 1.65 -7.40
N VAL A 106 -4.10 0.80 -8.04
CA VAL A 106 -3.34 1.19 -9.23
C VAL A 106 -4.27 1.75 -10.31
N CYS A 107 -5.38 1.04 -10.59
CA CYS A 107 -6.37 1.48 -11.55
C CYS A 107 -6.98 2.84 -11.21
N GLN A 108 -7.43 3.00 -9.98
CA GLN A 108 -8.02 4.26 -9.51
C GLN A 108 -7.03 5.42 -9.60
N ALA A 109 -5.78 5.20 -9.20
CA ALA A 109 -4.74 6.23 -9.25
C ALA A 109 -4.42 6.66 -10.69
N ARG A 110 -4.36 5.69 -11.62
CA ARG A 110 -4.18 5.97 -13.05
C ARG A 110 -5.37 6.68 -13.68
N ALA A 111 -6.59 6.25 -13.36
CA ALA A 111 -7.81 6.92 -13.79
C ALA A 111 -7.90 8.36 -13.26
N ALA A 112 -7.30 8.64 -12.11
CA ALA A 112 -7.14 9.98 -11.55
C ALA A 112 -5.99 10.80 -12.18
N GLY A 113 -5.29 10.26 -13.18
CA GLY A 113 -4.20 10.93 -13.89
C GLY A 113 -2.90 11.03 -13.09
N GLN A 114 -2.72 10.22 -12.05
CA GLN A 114 -1.45 10.18 -11.32
C GLN A 114 -0.35 9.59 -12.21
N GLY A 115 0.84 10.21 -12.16
CA GLY A 115 2.03 9.71 -12.85
C GLY A 115 2.59 8.43 -12.20
N ASP A 116 3.35 7.64 -12.96
CA ASP A 116 3.88 6.35 -12.51
C ASP A 116 4.62 6.42 -11.17
N GLN A 117 5.42 7.46 -10.96
CA GLN A 117 6.18 7.62 -9.71
C GLN A 117 5.26 7.81 -8.49
N ALA A 118 4.18 8.59 -8.64
CA ALA A 118 3.25 8.82 -7.54
C ALA A 118 2.49 7.54 -7.16
N VAL A 119 2.10 6.74 -8.17
CA VAL A 119 1.49 5.43 -7.95
C VAL A 119 2.50 4.49 -7.29
N TRP A 120 3.74 4.47 -7.76
CA TRP A 120 4.81 3.65 -7.20
C TRP A 120 5.06 3.96 -5.73
N ASP A 121 5.20 5.23 -5.37
CA ASP A 121 5.52 5.66 -4.00
C ASP A 121 4.48 5.18 -2.98
N TYR A 122 3.22 5.03 -3.41
CA TYR A 122 2.14 4.49 -2.57
C TYR A 122 2.04 2.96 -2.62
N VAL A 123 2.21 2.35 -3.80
CA VAL A 123 2.07 0.90 -3.99
C VAL A 123 3.26 0.11 -3.44
N ALA A 124 4.46 0.68 -3.51
CA ALA A 124 5.69 0.04 -3.06
C ALA A 124 5.64 -0.48 -1.62
N PRO A 125 5.29 0.33 -0.60
CA PRO A 125 5.16 -0.17 0.76
C PRO A 125 4.05 -1.23 0.93
N MET A 126 2.93 -1.12 0.20
CA MET A 126 1.84 -2.10 0.29
C MET A 126 2.26 -3.48 -0.24
N VAL A 127 2.93 -3.52 -1.38
CA VAL A 127 3.42 -4.76 -2.00
C VAL A 127 4.56 -5.36 -1.20
N ARG A 128 5.47 -4.55 -0.65
CA ARG A 128 6.54 -5.05 0.24
C ARG A 128 5.97 -5.75 1.47
N SER A 129 4.93 -5.15 2.08
CA SER A 129 4.20 -5.81 3.18
C SER A 129 3.49 -7.08 2.72
N ASP A 130 2.79 -7.05 1.59
CA ASP A 130 2.09 -8.23 1.05
C ASP A 130 3.04 -9.41 0.76
N VAL A 131 4.18 -9.14 0.14
CA VAL A 131 5.23 -10.13 -0.13
C VAL A 131 5.82 -10.65 1.18
N ALA A 132 6.12 -9.77 2.14
CA ALA A 132 6.62 -10.20 3.45
C ALA A 132 5.63 -11.12 4.19
N ASP A 133 4.34 -10.76 4.20
CA ASP A 133 3.27 -11.55 4.82
C ASP A 133 3.10 -12.93 4.14
N ALA A 134 3.30 -12.99 2.81
CA ALA A 134 3.29 -14.24 2.05
C ALA A 134 4.46 -15.18 2.44
N HIS A 135 5.64 -14.63 2.75
CA HIS A 135 6.81 -15.41 3.22
C HIS A 135 6.71 -15.88 4.66
N VAL A 136 5.97 -15.19 5.52
CA VAL A 136 5.68 -15.74 6.85
C VAL A 136 4.81 -17.00 6.74
N SER A 137 3.90 -17.00 5.75
CA SER A 137 2.98 -18.11 5.49
C SER A 137 3.65 -19.25 4.72
N SER A 138 4.65 -18.94 3.90
CA SER A 138 5.39 -19.88 3.06
C SER A 138 6.82 -19.92 3.56
N GLN A 139 7.26 -21.00 4.22
CA GLN A 139 8.63 -21.15 4.76
C GLN A 139 9.76 -21.16 3.67
N SER A 140 9.50 -20.57 2.50
CA SER A 140 10.37 -20.44 1.35
C SER A 140 10.78 -18.97 1.16
N PRO A 141 12.06 -18.69 0.83
CA PRO A 141 12.51 -17.33 0.57
C PRO A 141 11.78 -16.66 -0.60
N PRO A 142 11.79 -15.31 -0.69
CA PRO A 142 11.24 -14.57 -1.83
C PRO A 142 11.82 -15.01 -3.16
N ASP A 143 10.99 -15.67 -3.97
CA ASP A 143 11.28 -16.00 -5.36
C ASP A 143 11.40 -14.73 -6.23
N VAL A 144 10.79 -13.62 -5.81
CA VAL A 144 10.83 -12.33 -6.50
C VAL A 144 11.25 -11.20 -5.54
N GLN A 145 12.18 -10.37 -5.99
CA GLN A 145 12.58 -9.15 -5.27
C GLN A 145 11.38 -8.19 -5.17
N ALA A 146 11.18 -7.58 -4.00
CA ALA A 146 9.98 -6.79 -3.73
C ALA A 146 9.76 -5.65 -4.75
N ASP A 147 10.80 -4.96 -5.21
CA ASP A 147 10.66 -3.92 -6.24
C ASP A 147 10.24 -4.48 -7.61
N THR A 148 10.69 -5.68 -7.97
CA THR A 148 10.20 -6.39 -9.16
C THR A 148 8.72 -6.74 -9.01
N ALA A 149 8.29 -7.14 -7.81
CA ALA A 149 6.88 -7.38 -7.53
C ALA A 149 6.05 -6.08 -7.66
N VAL A 150 6.55 -4.94 -7.16
CA VAL A 150 5.87 -3.64 -7.33
C VAL A 150 5.66 -3.31 -8.80
N ALA A 151 6.73 -3.44 -9.61
CA ALA A 151 6.65 -3.20 -11.05
C ALA A 151 5.65 -4.14 -11.74
N ALA A 152 5.64 -5.43 -11.35
CA ALA A 152 4.70 -6.41 -11.87
C ALA A 152 3.25 -6.07 -11.49
N TYR A 153 3.00 -5.74 -10.22
CA TYR A 153 1.69 -5.28 -9.73
C TYR A 153 1.17 -4.09 -10.53
N MET A 154 1.99 -3.06 -10.71
CA MET A 154 1.60 -1.87 -11.46
C MET A 154 1.33 -2.17 -12.94
N ARG A 155 2.22 -2.92 -13.60
CA ARG A 155 2.06 -3.28 -15.03
C ARG A 155 0.81 -4.14 -15.26
N ILE A 156 0.66 -5.22 -14.50
CA ILE A 156 -0.40 -6.22 -14.71
C ILE A 156 -1.76 -5.65 -14.31
N ALA A 157 -1.84 -4.82 -13.27
CA ALA A 157 -3.08 -4.13 -12.94
C ALA A 157 -3.52 -3.19 -14.07
N THR A 158 -2.57 -2.52 -14.72
CA THR A 158 -2.84 -1.65 -15.88
C THR A 158 -3.38 -2.42 -17.07
N GLU A 159 -2.89 -3.63 -17.30
CA GLU A 159 -3.29 -4.47 -18.44
C GLU A 159 -4.66 -5.12 -18.25
N PHE A 160 -5.00 -5.52 -17.02
CA PHE A 160 -6.19 -6.33 -16.76
C PHE A 160 -7.33 -5.57 -16.06
N LEU A 161 -7.04 -4.55 -15.26
CA LEU A 161 -8.03 -3.92 -14.37
C LEU A 161 -8.33 -2.46 -14.71
N CYS A 162 -7.52 -1.82 -15.57
CA CYS A 162 -7.64 -0.41 -15.94
C CYS A 162 -8.22 -0.27 -17.35
#